data_AF-A0AAW5LZ59-F1
#
_entry.id   AF-A0AAW5LZ59-F1
#
_cell.length_a   1.000
_cell.length_b   1.000
_cell.length_c   1.000
_cell.angle_alpha   90.00
_cell.angle_beta   90.00
_cell.angle_gamma   90.00
#
_symmetry.space_group_name_H-M   'P 1'
#
loop_
_entity.id
_entity.type
_entity.pdbx_description
1 polymer ?
#
loop_
_entity_poly.entity_id
_entity_poly.type
_entity_poly.pdbx_seq_one_letter_code
_entity_poly.pdbx_strand_id
1 'polypeptide(L)'
;MGGRGSASGISDKGRKYGTEYRTLFQSNNIKFIKYNISKSATSPYETRSNHRIYVTINNKNEPKYITMYRNNGKRLAQIDISGPAHTQDGRKFETPHIHVGYEHQGSYVRNLNFGEKRLLSRTKNIWYNKKKDK
;
A
#
# COMPACT_ATOMS: atom_id res chain seq x y z
N MET A 1 11.89 -3.19 -6.35
CA MET A 1 11.34 -4.30 -5.57
C MET A 1 12.34 -4.64 -4.48
N GLY A 2 11.86 -4.96 -3.27
CA GLY A 2 12.70 -5.39 -2.16
C GLY A 2 13.16 -6.84 -2.32
N GLY A 3 14.18 -7.25 -1.57
CA GLY A 3 14.81 -8.57 -1.70
C GLY A 3 13.98 -9.76 -1.20
N ARG A 4 12.65 -9.66 -1.15
CA ARG A 4 11.83 -10.79 -0.78
C ARG A 4 11.83 -11.82 -1.93
N GLY A 5 12.02 -13.09 -1.60
CA GLY A 5 12.14 -14.17 -2.58
C GLY A 5 13.57 -14.40 -3.09
N SER A 6 14.48 -13.45 -2.86
CA SER A 6 15.92 -13.65 -3.06
C SER A 6 16.50 -14.47 -1.91
N ALA A 7 17.33 -15.47 -2.23
CA ALA A 7 18.02 -16.29 -1.23
C ALA A 7 18.88 -15.45 -0.27
N SER A 8 19.46 -14.35 -0.74
CA SER A 8 20.25 -13.42 0.07
C SER A 8 19.39 -12.43 0.87
N GLY A 9 18.10 -12.34 0.58
CA GLY A 9 17.24 -11.28 1.09
C GLY A 9 17.59 -9.89 0.55
N ILE A 10 18.42 -9.83 -0.50
CA ILE A 10 18.88 -8.60 -1.16
C ILE A 10 18.23 -8.54 -2.54
N SER A 11 17.68 -7.38 -2.92
CA SER A 11 17.14 -7.17 -4.27
C SER A 11 18.24 -6.95 -5.30
N ASP A 12 17.88 -7.00 -6.58
CA ASP A 12 18.77 -6.67 -7.71
C ASP A 12 19.38 -5.26 -7.63
N LYS A 13 18.83 -4.40 -6.76
CA LYS A 13 19.32 -3.04 -6.48
C LYS A 13 20.17 -2.97 -5.21
N GLY A 14 20.66 -4.10 -4.70
CA GLY A 14 21.50 -4.18 -3.50
C GLY A 14 20.77 -3.91 -2.19
N ARG A 15 19.43 -3.97 -2.16
CA ARG A 15 18.66 -3.57 -0.97
C ARG A 15 18.19 -4.75 -0.15
N LYS A 16 18.60 -4.79 1.11
CA LYS A 16 18.10 -5.74 2.09
C LYS A 16 16.59 -5.58 2.29
N TYR A 17 15.88 -6.70 2.35
CA TYR A 17 14.46 -6.71 2.67
C TYR A 17 14.16 -5.93 3.96
N GLY A 18 13.10 -5.13 3.94
CA GLY A 18 12.62 -4.38 5.11
C GLY A 18 13.27 -3.02 5.34
N THR A 19 14.37 -2.67 4.67
CA THR A 19 15.01 -1.33 4.80
C THR A 19 14.37 -0.27 3.90
N GLU A 20 13.58 -0.70 2.92
CA GLU A 20 12.90 0.15 1.96
C GLU A 20 11.85 1.08 2.60
N TYR A 21 11.39 0.72 3.81
CA TYR A 21 10.30 1.37 4.49
C TYR A 21 10.64 1.67 5.95
N ARG A 22 10.19 2.83 6.44
CA ARG A 22 10.12 3.09 7.88
C ARG A 22 8.68 3.13 8.35
N THR A 23 8.44 2.67 9.58
CA THR A 23 7.13 2.76 10.22
C THR A 23 6.97 4.15 10.82
N LEU A 24 5.85 4.82 10.53
CA LEU A 24 5.50 6.11 11.12
C LEU A 24 4.53 5.97 12.29
N PHE A 25 3.59 5.03 12.19
CA PHE A 25 2.55 4.78 13.17
C PHE A 25 1.95 3.39 12.94
N GLN A 26 1.40 2.77 13.98
CA GLN A 26 0.67 1.51 13.85
C GLN A 26 -0.57 1.56 14.76
N SER A 27 -1.71 1.13 14.23
CA SER A 27 -2.93 0.90 14.99
C SER A 27 -3.48 -0.47 14.62
N ASN A 28 -3.48 -1.40 15.58
CA ASN A 28 -3.85 -2.80 15.36
C ASN A 28 -3.07 -3.42 14.18
N ASN A 29 -3.79 -3.98 13.21
CA ASN A 29 -3.25 -4.58 12.00
C ASN A 29 -2.93 -3.57 10.88
N ILE A 30 -3.19 -2.27 11.09
CA ILE A 30 -2.89 -1.21 10.12
C ILE A 30 -1.56 -0.56 10.48
N LYS A 31 -0.56 -0.68 9.60
CA LYS A 31 0.75 -0.05 9.75
C LYS A 31 0.94 1.06 8.72
N PHE A 32 1.23 2.26 9.19
CA PHE A 32 1.52 3.42 8.36
C PHE A 32 3.02 3.48 8.12
N ILE A 33 3.40 3.49 6.85
CA ILE A 33 4.79 3.40 6.41
C ILE A 33 5.13 4.55 5.47
N LYS A 34 6.41 4.91 5.42
CA LYS A 34 6.97 5.81 4.41
C LYS A 34 8.09 5.11 3.68
N TYR A 35 8.08 5.25 2.36
CA TYR A 35 9.14 4.74 1.51
C TYR A 35 10.40 5.58 1.70
N ASN A 36 11.53 4.94 1.99
CA ASN A 36 12.78 5.63 2.35
C ASN A 36 13.63 5.98 1.13
N ILE A 37 13.40 5.31 0.01
CA ILE A 37 14.31 5.34 -1.14
C ILE A 37 14.08 6.54 -2.06
N SER A 38 12.81 6.91 -2.27
CA SER A 38 12.47 8.00 -3.19
C SER A 38 11.35 8.86 -2.65
N LYS A 39 11.26 10.06 -3.21
CA LYS A 39 10.18 10.99 -2.90
C LYS A 39 8.80 10.50 -3.37
N SER A 40 8.78 9.69 -4.41
CA SER A 40 7.56 9.02 -4.88
C SER A 40 7.17 7.94 -3.90
N ALA A 41 5.93 8.00 -3.41
CA ALA A 41 5.37 6.93 -2.60
C ALA A 41 5.35 5.65 -3.43
N THR A 42 5.80 4.55 -2.85
CA THR A 42 5.76 3.22 -3.46
C THR A 42 5.26 2.26 -2.40
N SER A 43 4.17 1.55 -2.64
CA SER A 43 3.67 0.56 -1.68
C SER A 43 4.47 -0.74 -1.78
N PRO A 44 4.56 -1.54 -0.69
CA PRO A 44 5.19 -2.85 -0.77
C PRO A 44 4.41 -3.76 -1.73
N TYR A 45 5.14 -4.51 -2.55
CA TYR A 45 4.52 -5.52 -3.42
C TYR A 45 4.26 -6.83 -2.67
N GLU A 46 5.00 -7.04 -1.60
CA GLU A 46 4.95 -8.27 -0.81
C GLU A 46 5.30 -8.00 0.67
N THR A 47 4.75 -8.79 1.59
CA THR A 47 5.00 -8.69 3.05
C THR A 47 5.17 -10.03 3.78
N ARG A 48 6.16 -10.12 4.67
CA ARG A 48 6.32 -11.26 5.59
C ARG A 48 5.31 -11.27 6.75
N SER A 49 4.52 -10.22 6.92
CA SER A 49 3.54 -10.11 8.00
C SER A 49 2.18 -10.67 7.58
N ASN A 50 1.66 -11.63 8.33
CA ASN A 50 0.31 -12.13 8.13
C ASN A 50 -0.73 -11.08 8.55
N HIS A 51 -1.83 -10.98 7.80
CA HIS A 51 -2.99 -10.12 8.06
C HIS A 51 -2.69 -8.61 8.22
N ARG A 52 -1.53 -8.13 7.76
CA ARG A 52 -1.13 -6.72 7.87
C ARG A 52 -1.68 -5.91 6.71
N ILE A 53 -2.30 -4.78 7.03
CA ILE A 53 -2.63 -3.73 6.08
C ILE A 53 -1.54 -2.66 6.17
N TYR A 54 -0.98 -2.28 5.02
CA TYR A 54 0.01 -1.20 4.97
C TYR A 54 -0.57 0.03 4.30
N VAL A 55 -0.43 1.17 4.97
CA VAL A 55 -0.82 2.48 4.47
C VAL A 55 0.44 3.24 4.11
N THR A 56 0.65 3.52 2.84
CA THR A 56 1.82 4.28 2.38
C THR A 56 1.53 5.77 2.47
N ILE A 57 2.35 6.49 3.24
CA ILE A 57 2.28 7.93 3.40
C ILE A 57 3.22 8.59 2.38
N ASN A 58 2.68 9.56 1.63
CA ASN A 58 3.45 10.32 0.66
C ASN A 58 4.38 11.34 1.34
N ASN A 59 5.10 12.10 0.52
CA ASN A 59 5.97 13.15 1.02
C ASN A 59 5.26 14.36 1.62
N LYS A 60 4.01 14.61 1.22
CA LYS A 60 3.13 15.63 1.81
C LYS A 60 2.50 15.18 3.13
N ASN A 61 2.91 14.03 3.67
CA ASN A 61 2.42 13.45 4.92
C ASN A 61 0.94 13.02 4.86
N GLU A 62 0.48 12.63 3.68
CA GLU A 62 -0.90 12.19 3.42
C GLU A 62 -0.95 10.70 3.03
N PRO A 63 -2.02 9.98 3.38
CA PRO A 63 -2.25 8.63 2.89
C PRO A 63 -2.37 8.61 1.36
N LYS A 64 -1.57 7.76 0.71
CA LYS A 64 -1.54 7.62 -0.75
C LYS A 64 -2.04 6.26 -1.21
N TYR A 65 -1.62 5.19 -0.53
CA TYR A 65 -2.01 3.82 -0.88
C TYR A 65 -2.45 3.05 0.37
N ILE A 66 -3.45 2.19 0.22
CA ILE A 66 -3.74 1.09 1.17
C ILE A 66 -3.44 -0.22 0.45
N THR A 67 -2.58 -1.05 1.01
CA THR A 67 -2.24 -2.36 0.43
C THR A 67 -2.64 -3.51 1.34
N MET A 68 -3.23 -4.53 0.73
CA MET A 68 -3.69 -5.75 1.36
C MET A 68 -2.98 -6.93 0.71
N TYR A 69 -2.76 -8.01 1.47
CA TYR A 69 -1.91 -9.13 1.05
C TYR A 69 -2.62 -10.46 1.32
N ARG A 70 -2.31 -11.45 0.48
CA ARG A 70 -2.73 -12.84 0.66
C ARG A 70 -1.91 -13.50 1.78
N ASN A 71 -2.31 -14.70 2.19
CA ASN A 71 -1.60 -15.47 3.22
C ASN A 71 -0.17 -15.85 2.81
N ASN A 72 0.07 -16.04 1.51
CA ASN A 72 1.43 -16.23 0.99
C ASN A 72 2.24 -14.92 0.96
N GLY A 73 1.71 -13.81 1.47
CA GLY A 73 2.37 -12.51 1.58
C GLY A 73 2.45 -11.70 0.28
N LYS A 74 1.92 -12.21 -0.85
CA LYS A 74 1.81 -11.46 -2.10
C LYS A 74 0.69 -10.43 -2.03
N ARG A 75 0.86 -9.26 -2.64
CA ARG A 75 -0.20 -8.23 -2.67
C ARG A 75 -1.46 -8.80 -3.31
N LEU A 76 -2.57 -8.64 -2.60
CA LEU A 76 -3.91 -8.99 -3.07
C LEU A 76 -4.55 -7.82 -3.80
N ALA A 77 -4.42 -6.62 -3.24
CA ALA A 77 -5.02 -5.42 -3.78
C ALA A 77 -4.36 -4.15 -3.26
N GLN A 78 -4.52 -3.06 -4.01
CA GLN A 78 -4.09 -1.71 -3.67
C GLN A 78 -5.22 -0.72 -3.90
N ILE A 79 -5.58 0.05 -2.88
CA ILE A 79 -6.44 1.23 -3.02
C ILE A 79 -5.55 2.44 -3.24
N ASP A 80 -5.77 3.12 -4.37
CA ASP A 80 -5.15 4.40 -4.69
C ASP A 80 -6.03 5.50 -4.11
N ILE A 81 -5.54 6.18 -3.07
CA ILE A 81 -6.33 7.17 -2.30
C ILE A 81 -6.35 8.53 -2.99
N SER A 82 -5.22 8.90 -3.59
CA SER A 82 -4.99 10.19 -4.23
C SER A 82 -4.05 10.02 -5.40
N GLY A 83 -4.04 10.96 -6.33
CA GLY A 83 -3.21 10.91 -7.55
C GLY A 83 -4.00 11.29 -8.79
N PRO A 84 -3.30 11.52 -9.91
CA PRO A 84 -3.99 11.74 -11.16
C PRO A 84 -4.79 10.50 -11.54
N ALA A 85 -5.92 10.73 -12.20
CA ALA A 85 -6.63 9.66 -12.89
C ALA A 85 -5.70 8.96 -13.87
N HIS A 86 -5.90 7.66 -14.05
CA HIS A 86 -5.17 6.90 -15.05
C HIS A 86 -6.09 5.93 -15.76
N THR A 87 -5.65 5.51 -16.94
CA THR A 87 -6.41 4.58 -17.78
C THR A 87 -5.89 3.16 -17.56
N GLN A 88 -6.81 2.23 -17.34
CA GLN A 88 -6.53 0.81 -17.41
C GLN A 88 -7.56 0.15 -18.32
N ASP A 89 -7.10 -0.66 -19.27
CA ASP A 89 -7.93 -1.37 -20.25
C ASP A 89 -8.91 -0.43 -21.00
N GLY A 90 -8.41 0.74 -21.41
CA GLY A 90 -9.19 1.75 -22.14
C GLY A 90 -10.19 2.54 -21.28
N ARG A 91 -10.29 2.26 -19.97
CA ARG A 91 -11.18 2.97 -19.05
C ARG A 91 -10.40 3.89 -18.11
N LYS A 92 -10.87 5.13 -17.98
CA LYS A 92 -10.30 6.11 -17.04
C LYS A 92 -10.84 5.87 -15.63
N PHE A 93 -9.94 5.79 -14.66
CA PHE A 93 -10.28 5.64 -13.25
C PHE A 93 -9.79 6.85 -12.44
N GLU A 94 -10.74 7.53 -11.81
CA GLU A 94 -10.48 8.61 -10.85
C GLU A 94 -10.12 8.02 -9.48
N THR A 95 -9.37 8.77 -8.66
CA THR A 95 -9.11 8.34 -7.28
C THR A 95 -10.28 8.75 -6.35
N PRO A 96 -10.69 7.90 -5.38
CA PRO A 96 -10.10 6.61 -5.05
C PRO A 96 -10.69 5.42 -5.82
N HIS A 97 -9.82 4.50 -6.23
CA HIS A 97 -10.18 3.21 -6.85
C HIS A 97 -9.26 2.10 -6.33
N ILE A 98 -9.56 0.84 -6.70
CA ILE A 98 -8.80 -0.33 -6.26
C ILE A 98 -8.27 -1.11 -7.46
N HIS A 99 -6.99 -1.46 -7.40
CA HIS A 99 -6.38 -2.50 -8.21
C HIS A 99 -6.45 -3.82 -7.45
N VAL A 100 -7.04 -4.85 -8.04
CA VAL A 100 -7.11 -6.20 -7.48
C VAL A 100 -6.21 -7.12 -8.32
N GLY A 101 -5.46 -8.01 -7.67
CA GLY A 101 -4.60 -8.99 -8.32
C GLY A 101 -3.11 -8.83 -8.03
N TYR A 102 -2.33 -9.78 -8.55
CA TYR A 102 -0.87 -9.85 -8.47
C TYR A 102 -0.37 -10.12 -9.89
N GLU A 103 0.40 -9.18 -10.48
CA GLU A 103 1.00 -9.20 -11.83
C GLU A 103 0.19 -9.79 -13.00
N HIS A 104 -0.16 -8.96 -13.99
CA HIS A 104 -0.48 -9.27 -15.41
C HIS A 104 -1.43 -10.44 -15.78
N GLN A 105 -1.98 -11.22 -14.83
CA GLN A 105 -2.98 -12.25 -15.06
C GLN A 105 -4.11 -12.10 -14.04
N GLY A 106 -5.31 -11.78 -14.52
CA GLY A 106 -6.50 -11.62 -13.69
C GLY A 106 -6.51 -10.35 -12.81
N SER A 107 -5.61 -9.39 -13.08
CA SER A 107 -5.65 -8.09 -12.41
C SER A 107 -6.67 -7.16 -13.04
N TYR A 108 -7.46 -6.47 -12.24
CA TYR A 108 -8.48 -5.53 -12.72
C TYR A 108 -8.61 -4.31 -11.81
N VAL A 109 -9.19 -3.24 -12.36
CA VAL A 109 -9.51 -2.02 -11.62
C VAL A 109 -11.00 -1.82 -11.54
N ARG A 110 -11.45 -1.36 -10.37
CA ARG A 110 -12.85 -0.98 -10.16
C ARG A 110 -12.98 0.09 -9.10
N ASN A 111 -14.19 0.63 -9.00
CA ASN A 111 -14.59 1.48 -7.88
C ASN A 111 -14.61 0.69 -6.57
N LEU A 112 -14.44 1.41 -5.46
CA LEU A 112 -14.50 0.83 -4.12
C LEU A 112 -15.90 0.33 -3.79
N ASN A 113 -15.97 -0.87 -3.20
CA ASN A 113 -17.20 -1.38 -2.59
C ASN A 113 -17.40 -0.77 -1.18
N PHE A 114 -18.51 -1.13 -0.52
CA PHE A 114 -18.83 -0.59 0.80
C PHE A 114 -17.77 -0.88 1.86
N GLY A 115 -17.24 -2.11 1.91
CA GLY A 115 -16.21 -2.50 2.88
C GLY A 115 -14.89 -1.74 2.69
N GLU A 116 -14.49 -1.54 1.44
CA GLU A 116 -13.29 -0.79 1.08
C GLU A 116 -13.41 0.71 1.34
N LYS A 117 -14.59 1.29 1.08
CA LYS A 117 -14.91 2.66 1.50
C LYS A 117 -14.81 2.81 3.01
N ARG A 118 -15.34 1.84 3.77
CA ARG A 118 -15.23 1.83 5.25
C ARG A 118 -13.78 1.72 5.71
N LEU A 119 -12.97 0.86 5.08
CA LEU A 119 -11.53 0.74 5.36
C LEU A 119 -10.79 2.04 5.07
N LEU A 120 -11.10 2.70 3.94
CA LEU A 120 -10.53 3.99 3.58
C LEU A 120 -10.87 5.07 4.61
N SER A 121 -12.14 5.20 4.98
CA SER A 121 -12.60 6.16 5.99
C SER A 121 -11.95 5.89 7.35
N ARG A 122 -11.90 4.63 7.79
CA ARG A 122 -11.21 4.24 9.04
C ARG A 122 -9.73 4.63 9.00
N THR A 123 -9.06 4.38 7.88
CA THR A 123 -7.63 4.69 7.69
C THR A 123 -7.36 6.19 7.77
N LYS A 124 -8.18 6.99 7.07
CA LYS A 124 -8.09 8.47 7.13
C LYS A 124 -8.35 8.96 8.56
N ASN A 125 -9.39 8.47 9.22
CA ASN A 125 -9.71 8.85 10.60
C ASN A 125 -8.55 8.54 11.56
N ILE A 126 -7.98 7.34 11.50
CA ILE A 126 -6.82 6.96 12.31
C ILE A 126 -5.64 7.92 12.02
N TRP A 127 -5.31 8.16 10.74
CA TRP A 127 -4.15 8.97 10.39
C TRP A 127 -4.28 10.44 10.82
N TYR A 128 -5.43 11.06 10.58
CA TYR A 128 -5.61 12.48 10.86
C TYR A 128 -5.88 12.75 12.35
N ASN A 129 -6.41 11.77 13.09
CA ASN A 129 -6.65 11.91 14.53
C ASN A 129 -5.54 11.35 15.43
N LYS A 130 -4.48 10.71 14.89
CA LYS A 130 -3.37 10.13 15.68
C LYS A 130 -2.66 11.07 16.66
N LYS A 131 -2.89 12.38 16.57
CA LYS A 131 -2.36 13.39 17.49
C LYS A 131 -3.23 13.60 18.74
N LYS A 132 -4.48 13.14 18.75
CA LYS A 132 -5.37 13.23 19.93
C LYS A 132 -5.00 12.21 21.02
N ASP A 133 -4.20 11.21 20.67
CA ASP A 133 -3.76 10.12 21.56
C ASP A 133 -2.28 10.28 21.99
N LYS A 134 -1.71 11.49 21.93
CA LYS A 134 -0.35 11.80 22.38
C LYS A 134 -0.35 12.79 23.52
#